data_AF-A0A2S8J4U0-F1
#
_entry.id   AF-A0A2S8J4U0-F1
#
_cell.length_a   1.000
_cell.length_b   1.000
_cell.length_c   1.000
_cell.angle_alpha   90.00
_cell.angle_beta   90.00
_cell.angle_gamma   90.00
#
_symmetry.space_group_name_H-M   'P 1'
#
loop_
_entity.id
_entity.type
_entity.pdbx_description
1 polymer ?
#
loop_
_entity_poly.entity_id
_entity_poly.type
_entity_poly.pdbx_seq_one_letter_code
_entity_poly.pdbx_strand_id
1 'polypeptide(L)'
;MQDHPIATTDIELGKRQLDKFGYTVHGSLISADEVARTRSRLEEQAALELEQGVASFRMANEITLGDRELGRPAHGALPAWQAILALPNKGCEFIDLAMNPVVAEYGRHLLGGVPFLWRSRRVS
;
A
#
# COMPACT_ATOMS: atom_id res chain seq x y z
N MET A 1 12.71 -27.04 3.85
CA MET A 1 13.22 -25.81 3.20
C MET A 1 12.15 -24.75 3.39
N GLN A 2 12.50 -23.49 3.65
CA GLN A 2 11.49 -22.45 3.86
C GLN A 2 11.16 -21.77 2.53
N ASP A 3 9.91 -21.93 2.09
CA ASP A 3 9.44 -21.57 0.74
C ASP A 3 8.77 -20.19 0.67
N HIS A 4 8.75 -19.46 1.78
CA HIS A 4 8.20 -18.10 1.88
C HIS A 4 8.98 -17.26 2.93
N PRO A 5 8.93 -15.91 2.86
CA PRO A 5 9.49 -15.03 3.88
C PRO A 5 8.84 -15.27 5.24
N ILE A 6 9.63 -15.16 6.31
CA ILE A 6 9.10 -15.01 7.66
C ILE A 6 8.89 -13.55 8.01
N ALA A 7 7.90 -13.29 8.87
CA ALA A 7 7.73 -11.98 9.49
C ALA A 7 8.98 -11.63 10.30
N THR A 8 9.52 -10.43 10.10
CA THR A 8 10.73 -9.96 10.79
C THR A 8 10.67 -8.47 11.08
N THR A 9 11.30 -8.03 12.17
CA THR A 9 11.60 -6.61 12.43
C THR A 9 13.05 -6.26 12.09
N ASP A 10 13.87 -7.25 11.69
CA ASP A 10 15.23 -7.05 11.20
C ASP A 10 15.20 -6.66 9.72
N ILE A 11 15.64 -5.43 9.43
CA ILE A 11 15.71 -4.86 8.09
C ILE A 11 16.67 -5.64 7.19
N GLU A 12 17.80 -6.11 7.71
CA GLU A 12 18.79 -6.84 6.90
C GLU A 12 18.28 -8.23 6.53
N LEU A 13 17.58 -8.90 7.45
CA LEU A 13 16.85 -10.11 7.11
C LEU A 13 15.77 -9.81 6.07
N GLY A 14 15.01 -8.72 6.24
CA GLY A 14 13.99 -8.30 5.28
C GLY A 14 14.54 -8.08 3.87
N LYS A 15 15.70 -7.43 3.73
CA LYS A 15 16.40 -7.23 2.45
C LYS A 15 16.79 -8.55 1.80
N ARG A 16 17.39 -9.48 2.56
CA ARG A 16 17.71 -10.83 2.07
C ARG A 16 16.47 -11.61 1.63
N GLN A 17 15.34 -11.44 2.33
CA GLN A 17 14.08 -12.07 1.94
C GLN A 17 13.50 -11.44 0.67
N LEU A 18 13.61 -10.11 0.51
CA LEU A 18 13.25 -9.43 -0.74
C LEU A 18 14.04 -9.98 -1.93
N ASP A 19 15.36 -10.13 -1.78
CA ASP A 19 16.22 -10.66 -2.86
C ASP A 19 15.87 -12.11 -3.23
N LYS A 20 15.56 -12.94 -2.22
CA LYS A 20 15.28 -14.36 -2.42
C LYS A 20 13.86 -14.63 -2.94
N PHE A 21 12.87 -13.93 -2.41
CA PHE A 21 11.45 -14.26 -2.60
C PHE A 21 10.68 -13.21 -3.41
N GLY A 22 11.27 -12.04 -3.67
CA GLY A 22 10.61 -10.91 -4.34
C GLY A 22 9.69 -10.09 -3.43
N TYR A 23 9.52 -10.48 -2.16
CA TYR A 23 8.76 -9.75 -1.16
C TYR A 23 9.29 -10.04 0.26
N THR A 24 8.94 -9.21 1.24
CA THR A 24 9.20 -9.45 2.66
C THR A 24 8.01 -9.04 3.51
N VAL A 25 7.90 -9.60 4.71
CA VAL A 25 6.89 -9.24 5.70
C VAL A 25 7.60 -8.56 6.86
N HIS A 26 7.50 -7.23 6.95
CA HIS A 26 8.07 -6.50 8.09
C HIS A 26 7.03 -6.38 9.20
N GLY A 27 7.35 -6.97 10.35
CA GLY A 27 6.49 -6.91 11.53
C GLY A 27 6.50 -5.52 12.15
N SER A 28 5.37 -5.12 12.76
CA SER A 28 5.27 -3.89 13.56
C SER A 28 5.74 -2.62 12.84
N LEU A 29 5.53 -2.53 11.53
CA LEU A 29 5.93 -1.38 10.70
C LEU A 29 5.28 -0.07 11.19
N ILE A 30 4.03 -0.18 11.67
CA ILE A 30 3.26 0.88 12.30
C ILE A 30 2.61 0.34 13.59
N SER A 31 2.44 1.22 14.57
CA SER A 31 1.80 0.93 15.85
C SER A 31 0.29 0.68 15.71
N ALA A 32 -0.32 0.08 16.73
CA ALA A 32 -1.77 -0.12 16.78
C ALA A 32 -2.55 1.22 16.65
N ASP A 33 -2.03 2.29 17.23
CA ASP A 33 -2.65 3.62 17.15
C ASP A 33 -2.55 4.20 15.73
N GLU A 34 -1.41 4.03 15.07
CA GLU A 34 -1.24 4.42 13.66
C GLU A 34 -2.15 3.60 12.74
N VAL A 35 -2.32 2.30 12.99
CA VAL A 35 -3.28 1.45 12.28
C VAL A 35 -4.69 2.00 12.45
N ALA A 36 -5.10 2.32 13.68
CA ALA A 36 -6.43 2.83 13.96
C ALA A 36 -6.70 4.18 13.28
N ARG A 37 -5.75 5.12 13.35
CA ARG A 37 -5.87 6.43 12.67
C ARG A 37 -5.93 6.29 11.15
N THR A 38 -5.02 5.50 10.57
CA THR A 38 -4.95 5.29 9.12
C THR A 38 -6.23 4.62 8.59
N ARG A 39 -6.76 3.64 9.33
CA ARG A 39 -8.03 2.98 9.00
C ARG A 39 -9.20 3.94 9.07
N SER A 40 -9.33 4.69 10.17
CA SER A 40 -10.41 5.67 10.35
C SER A 40 -10.43 6.68 9.19
N ARG A 41 -9.27 7.22 8.83
CA ARG A 41 -9.14 8.16 7.70
C ARG A 41 -9.48 7.52 6.35
N LEU A 42 -9.12 6.25 6.15
CA LEU A 42 -9.45 5.51 4.92
C LEU A 42 -10.96 5.29 4.79
N GLU A 43 -11.63 4.91 5.88
CA GLU A 43 -13.08 4.69 5.92
C GLU A 43 -13.85 6.00 5.72
N GLU A 44 -13.41 7.10 6.35
CA GLU A 44 -13.97 8.44 6.14
C GLU A 44 -13.88 8.84 4.66
N GLN A 45 -12.69 8.70 4.07
CA GLN A 45 -12.46 9.06 2.68
C GLN A 45 -13.27 8.17 1.71
N ALA A 46 -13.42 6.88 2.03
CA ALA A 46 -14.25 5.98 1.25
C ALA A 46 -15.72 6.41 1.26
N ALA A 47 -16.24 6.78 2.44
CA ALA A 47 -17.60 7.29 2.59
C ALA A 47 -17.82 8.62 1.83
N LEU A 48 -16.88 9.56 1.91
CA LEU A 48 -16.95 10.82 1.19
C LEU A 48 -16.96 10.61 -0.33
N GLU A 49 -16.14 9.70 -0.86
CA GLU A 49 -16.14 9.42 -2.30
C GLU A 49 -17.45 8.78 -2.79
N LEU A 50 -18.10 7.97 -1.94
CA LEU A 50 -19.43 7.43 -2.21
C LEU A 50 -20.48 8.54 -2.24
N GLU A 51 -20.49 9.41 -1.22
CA GLU A 51 -21.42 10.53 -1.11
C GLU A 51 -21.29 11.50 -2.29
N GLN A 52 -20.06 11.78 -2.73
CA GLN A 52 -19.78 12.67 -3.85
C GLN A 52 -19.93 12.01 -5.23
N GLY A 53 -20.24 10.72 -5.30
CA GLY A 53 -20.43 9.99 -6.56
C GLY A 53 -19.15 9.81 -7.38
N VAL A 54 -17.98 9.89 -6.74
CA VAL A 54 -16.65 9.75 -7.37
C VAL A 54 -15.90 8.49 -6.95
N ALA A 55 -16.55 7.61 -6.18
CA ALA A 55 -15.99 6.34 -5.73
C ALA A 55 -15.53 5.49 -6.92
N SER A 56 -14.26 5.08 -6.86
CA SER A 56 -13.70 4.13 -7.82
C SER A 56 -13.93 2.71 -7.32
N PHE A 57 -14.64 1.90 -8.09
CA PHE A 57 -14.88 0.51 -7.76
C PHE A 57 -14.09 -0.42 -8.67
N ARG A 58 -13.69 -1.56 -8.12
CA ARG A 58 -12.99 -2.61 -8.87
C ARG A 58 -13.77 -3.90 -8.77
N MET A 59 -13.74 -4.64 -9.87
CA MET A 59 -14.56 -5.84 -10.03
C MET A 59 -13.88 -7.04 -9.37
N ALA A 60 -14.66 -8.03 -8.94
CA ALA A 60 -14.18 -9.20 -8.15
C ALA A 60 -13.00 -9.97 -8.75
N ASN A 61 -12.87 -9.92 -10.06
CA ASN A 61 -11.90 -10.66 -10.84
C ASN A 61 -11.02 -9.73 -11.69
N GLU A 62 -10.99 -8.44 -11.36
CA GLU A 62 -10.09 -7.47 -11.95
C GLU A 62 -8.87 -7.33 -11.03
N ILE A 63 -7.75 -7.92 -11.45
CA ILE A 63 -6.44 -7.74 -10.81
C ILE A 63 -5.53 -7.07 -11.82
N THR A 64 -5.03 -5.89 -11.52
CA THR A 64 -4.05 -5.23 -12.39
C THR A 64 -2.66 -5.44 -11.81
N LEU A 65 -1.75 -6.07 -12.58
CA LEU A 65 -0.34 -6.23 -12.22
C LEU A 65 0.51 -5.47 -13.24
N GLY A 66 0.83 -4.21 -12.93
CA GLY A 66 1.47 -3.29 -13.89
C GLY A 66 0.50 -2.90 -15.01
N ASP A 67 0.95 -3.01 -16.27
CA ASP A 67 0.11 -2.71 -17.46
C ASP A 67 -0.75 -3.90 -17.90
N ARG A 68 -0.69 -5.03 -17.18
CA ARG A 68 -1.47 -6.23 -17.50
C ARG A 68 -2.70 -6.33 -16.62
N GLU A 69 -3.86 -6.27 -17.27
CA GLU A 69 -5.13 -6.72 -16.68
C GLU A 69 -5.14 -8.25 -16.64
N LEU A 70 -5.11 -8.81 -15.44
CA LEU A 70 -5.33 -10.23 -15.19
C LEU A 70 -6.80 -10.42 -14.80
N GLY A 71 -7.49 -11.26 -15.58
CA GLY A 71 -8.93 -11.46 -15.48
C GLY A 71 -9.73 -10.40 -16.25
N ARG A 72 -11.01 -10.68 -16.50
CA ARG A 72 -11.97 -9.74 -17.07
C ARG A 72 -13.26 -9.79 -16.28
N PRO A 73 -13.88 -8.65 -15.93
CA PRO A 73 -15.17 -8.63 -15.26
C PRO A 73 -16.20 -9.49 -15.99
N ALA A 74 -16.88 -10.37 -15.24
CA ALA A 74 -18.08 -11.00 -15.73
C ALA A 74 -19.14 -9.89 -15.94
N HIS A 75 -19.81 -9.91 -17.10
CA HIS A 75 -20.80 -8.89 -17.43
C HIS A 75 -21.92 -8.88 -16.37
N GLY A 76 -22.19 -7.70 -15.79
CA GLY A 76 -23.20 -7.52 -14.74
C GLY A 76 -22.75 -7.88 -13.31
N ALA A 77 -21.47 -8.18 -13.07
CA ALA A 77 -20.98 -8.41 -11.71
C ALA A 77 -21.06 -7.15 -10.84
N LEU A 78 -21.29 -7.32 -9.54
CA LEU A 78 -21.17 -6.24 -8.57
C LEU A 78 -19.68 -5.93 -8.32
N PRO A 79 -19.35 -4.68 -7.95
CA PRO A 79 -17.99 -4.37 -7.53
C PRO A 79 -17.64 -5.16 -6.27
N ALA A 80 -16.44 -5.72 -6.21
CA ALA A 80 -15.99 -6.47 -5.04
C ALA A 80 -15.37 -5.58 -3.97
N TRP A 81 -14.78 -4.46 -4.38
CA TRP A 81 -14.11 -3.54 -3.47
C TRP A 81 -14.03 -2.12 -4.05
N GLN A 82 -13.89 -1.14 -3.17
CA GLN A 82 -13.64 0.27 -3.51
C GLN A 82 -12.14 0.55 -3.45
N ALA A 83 -11.61 1.19 -4.50
CA ALA A 83 -10.23 1.63 -4.59
C ALA A 83 -10.11 3.11 -4.22
N ILE A 84 -9.39 3.43 -3.15
CA ILE A 84 -9.08 4.82 -2.81
C ILE A 84 -7.72 5.19 -3.40
N LEU A 85 -7.73 5.98 -4.47
CA LEU A 85 -6.52 6.37 -5.19
C LEU A 85 -5.84 7.58 -4.54
N ALA A 86 -4.54 7.78 -4.79
CA ALA A 86 -3.80 8.97 -4.34
C ALA A 86 -3.93 9.29 -2.82
N LEU A 87 -3.90 8.25 -1.98
CA LEU A 87 -4.04 8.37 -0.52
C LEU A 87 -3.17 9.45 0.14
N PRO A 88 -1.92 9.69 -0.26
CA PRO A 88 -1.11 10.75 0.36
C PRO A 88 -1.66 12.18 0.18
N ASN A 89 -2.60 12.42 -0.74
CA ASN A 89 -3.27 13.71 -0.86
C ASN A 89 -4.50 13.84 0.06
N LYS A 90 -4.86 12.76 0.76
CA LYS A 90 -6.15 12.61 1.44
C LYS A 90 -6.00 12.54 2.97
N GLY A 91 -4.79 12.60 3.50
CA GLY A 91 -4.55 12.58 4.95
C GLY A 91 -3.05 12.52 5.27
N CYS A 92 -2.65 13.11 6.40
CA CYS A 92 -1.27 13.07 6.86
C CYS A 92 -0.84 11.65 7.29
N GLU A 93 -1.80 10.83 7.73
CA GLU A 93 -1.61 9.44 8.13
C GLU A 93 -1.01 8.61 6.98
N PHE A 94 -1.45 8.86 5.75
CA PHE A 94 -0.94 8.17 4.56
C PHE A 94 0.43 8.69 4.13
N ILE A 95 0.72 9.98 4.36
CA ILE A 95 2.05 10.55 4.13
C ILE A 95 3.04 9.94 5.12
N ASP A 96 2.69 9.88 6.40
CA ASP A 96 3.54 9.34 7.46
C ASP A 96 3.85 7.85 7.19
N LEU A 97 2.85 7.07 6.72
CA LEU A 97 3.06 5.69 6.27
C LEU A 97 4.00 5.60 5.05
N ALA A 98 3.79 6.44 4.02
CA ALA A 98 4.63 6.45 2.81
C ALA A 98 6.08 6.89 3.09
N MET A 99 6.27 7.75 4.10
CA MET A 99 7.57 8.28 4.52
C MET A 99 8.21 7.47 5.65
N ASN A 100 7.66 6.31 6.00
CA ASN A 100 8.18 5.47 7.08
C ASN A 100 9.66 5.11 6.79
N PRO A 101 10.60 5.34 7.75
CA PRO A 101 12.02 5.10 7.54
C PRO A 101 12.35 3.66 7.13
N VAL A 102 11.61 2.67 7.65
CA VAL A 102 11.79 1.27 7.29
C VAL A 102 11.39 1.01 5.83
N VAL A 103 10.31 1.64 5.36
CA VAL A 103 9.91 1.58 3.95
C VAL A 103 10.98 2.24 3.08
N ALA A 104 11.57 3.36 3.54
CA ALA A 104 12.66 4.02 2.84
C ALA A 104 13.91 3.13 2.70
N GLU A 105 14.26 2.38 3.76
CA GLU A 105 15.35 1.41 3.76
C GLU A 105 15.16 0.31 2.70
N TYR A 106 13.96 -0.26 2.61
CA TYR A 106 13.64 -1.28 1.60
C TYR A 106 13.61 -0.70 0.19
N GLY A 107 13.01 0.46 -0.01
CA GLY A 107 12.99 1.12 -1.32
C GLY A 107 14.40 1.42 -1.81
N ARG A 108 15.30 1.88 -0.92
CA ARG A 108 16.70 2.15 -1.26
C ARG A 108 17.45 0.87 -1.64
N HIS A 109 17.18 -0.24 -0.96
CA HIS A 109 17.74 -1.55 -1.32
C HIS A 109 17.28 -1.99 -2.72
N LEU A 110 15.96 -1.95 -2.98
CA LEU A 110 15.38 -2.37 -4.26
C LEU A 110 15.81 -1.49 -5.44
N LEU A 111 15.99 -0.19 -5.22
CA LEU A 111 16.37 0.77 -6.26
C LEU A 111 17.88 0.93 -6.40
N GLY A 112 18.69 0.07 -5.79
CA GLY A 112 20.15 0.10 -5.93
C GLY A 112 20.79 1.40 -5.42
N GLY A 113 20.22 2.00 -4.38
CA GLY A 113 20.72 3.26 -3.80
C GLY A 113 20.28 4.53 -4.52
N VAL A 114 19.49 4.44 -5.60
CA VAL A 114 18.96 5.62 -6.28
C VAL A 114 17.98 6.34 -5.35
N PRO A 115 18.17 7.66 -5.11
CA PRO A 115 17.22 8.44 -4.32
C PRO A 115 15.84 8.40 -4.98
N PHE A 116 14.82 7.95 -4.25
CA PHE A 116 13.44 8.12 -4.65
C PHE A 116 12.79 9.14 -3.71
N LEU A 117 12.28 10.21 -4.29
CA LEU A 117 11.66 11.29 -3.54
C LEU A 117 10.15 11.18 -3.69
N TRP A 118 9.46 10.83 -2.60
CA TRP A 118 8.02 11.00 -2.55
C TRP A 118 7.70 12.48 -2.35
N ARG A 119 7.25 13.18 -3.40
CA ARG A 119 6.79 14.58 -3.29
C ARG A 119 5.33 14.60 -2.85
N SER A 120 5.09 14.63 -1.55
CA SER A 120 3.80 15.06 -0.99
C SER A 120 4.03 16.25 -0.08
N ARG A 121 3.34 17.37 -0.31
CA ARG A 121 3.34 18.50 0.63
C ARG A 121 2.39 18.18 1.77
N ARG A 122 2.87 18.31 3.00
CA ARG A 122 1.99 18.37 4.18
C ARG A 122 1.18 19.66 4.06
N VAL A 123 -0.11 19.55 3.79
CA VAL A 123 -1.02 20.69 3.89
C VAL A 123 -1.45 20.71 5.36
N SER A 124 -1.04 21.77 6.05
CA SER A 124 -1.36 22.07 7.45
C SER A 124 -2.83 22.42 7.63
#